data_AF-A0A2T7X0K2-F1
#
_entry.id   AF-A0A2T7X0K2-F1
#
_cell.length_a   1.000
_cell.length_b   1.000
_cell.length_c   1.000
_cell.angle_alpha   90.00
_cell.angle_beta   90.00
_cell.angle_gamma   90.00
#
_symmetry.space_group_name_H-M   'P 1'
#
loop_
_entity.id
_entity.type
_entity.pdbx_description
1 polymer ?
#
loop_
_entity_poly.entity_id
_entity_poly.type
_entity_poly.pdbx_seq_one_letter_code
_entity_poly.pdbx_strand_id
1 'polypeptide(L)'
;MRREHGGAESRARCDDPAGSRSAVNPDDRVDRWLGDLRDTLARAADLADRGRDAFDVDPALPLAFEALSNRIGDLSKRLVHADEARFSHLVWRQAARNRDFVVHHYDRVDRDLLWRTVITAFPELAARVQAEIGSGGHV
;
A
#
# COMPACT_ATOMS: atom_id res chain seq x y z
N MET A 1 53.04 -34.03 51.35
CA MET A 1 53.63 -33.87 50.01
C MET A 1 52.50 -33.40 49.09
N ARG A 2 52.64 -32.21 48.49
CA ARG A 2 51.64 -31.57 47.61
C ARG A 2 51.23 -32.48 46.44
N ARG A 3 50.01 -32.33 45.93
CA ARG A 3 49.71 -31.81 44.57
C ARG A 3 48.22 -31.49 44.40
N GLU A 4 47.94 -30.22 44.15
CA GLU A 4 46.80 -29.75 43.36
C GLU A 4 47.22 -29.63 41.88
N HIS A 5 46.27 -29.18 41.05
CA HIS A 5 46.27 -28.89 39.60
C HIS A 5 45.82 -30.10 38.74
N GLY A 6 44.77 -30.01 37.93
CA GLY A 6 44.27 -28.86 37.17
C GLY A 6 44.48 -29.16 35.69
N GLY A 7 43.40 -29.24 34.90
CA GLY A 7 43.48 -29.57 33.48
C GLY A 7 42.11 -29.57 32.83
N ALA A 8 41.62 -28.37 32.53
CA ALA A 8 40.44 -28.11 31.73
C ALA A 8 40.89 -27.59 30.37
N GLU A 9 40.73 -28.38 29.30
CA GLU A 9 40.82 -27.98 27.89
C GLU A 9 40.03 -29.05 27.11
N SER A 10 39.27 -28.83 26.05
CA SER A 10 38.94 -27.69 25.22
C SER A 10 37.70 -28.14 24.44
N ARG A 11 36.67 -27.30 24.34
CA ARG A 11 35.61 -27.49 23.35
C ARG A 11 35.42 -26.18 22.62
N ALA A 12 35.94 -26.18 21.39
CA ALA A 12 35.82 -25.10 20.42
C ALA A 12 34.36 -24.66 20.31
N ARG A 13 34.16 -23.34 20.46
CA ARG A 13 32.94 -22.66 20.07
C ARG A 13 32.97 -22.55 18.54
N CYS A 14 31.99 -23.16 17.87
CA CYS A 14 31.63 -22.71 16.53
C CYS A 14 30.77 -21.45 16.71
N ASP A 15 31.37 -20.30 16.47
CA ASP A 15 30.64 -19.08 16.15
C ASP A 15 30.09 -19.21 14.72
N ASP A 16 28.78 -19.37 14.58
CA ASP A 16 28.07 -19.20 13.32
C ASP A 16 27.60 -17.73 13.21
N PRO A 17 28.12 -16.92 12.27
CA PRO A 17 27.61 -15.58 12.03
C PRO A 17 26.41 -15.69 11.08
N ALA A 18 25.27 -16.11 11.61
CA ALA A 18 24.00 -15.95 10.92
C ALA A 18 23.64 -14.46 10.91
N GLY A 19 24.10 -13.77 9.87
CA GLY A 19 23.69 -12.41 9.56
C GLY A 19 22.16 -12.31 9.62
N SER A 20 21.68 -11.44 10.50
CA SER A 20 20.27 -11.07 10.60
C SER A 20 19.79 -10.59 9.23
N ARG A 21 19.08 -11.45 8.49
CA ARG A 21 18.19 -10.99 7.44
C ARG A 21 17.12 -10.18 8.15
N SER A 22 17.27 -8.85 8.10
CA SER A 22 16.35 -7.90 8.71
C SER A 22 14.92 -8.29 8.35
N ALA A 23 14.16 -8.77 9.32
CA ALA A 23 12.73 -8.96 9.17
C ALA A 23 12.17 -7.55 9.00
N VAL A 24 11.84 -7.17 7.75
CA VAL A 24 11.32 -5.84 7.42
C VAL A 24 10.25 -5.48 8.43
N ASN A 25 10.45 -4.35 9.14
CA ASN A 25 9.55 -3.93 10.20
C ASN A 25 8.14 -3.74 9.60
N PRO A 26 7.07 -4.25 10.22
CA PRO A 26 5.70 -3.96 9.79
C PRO A 26 5.46 -2.47 9.53
N ASP A 27 6.05 -1.57 10.31
CA ASP A 27 5.92 -0.12 10.11
C ASP A 27 6.54 0.33 8.77
N ASP A 28 7.74 -0.16 8.42
CA ASP A 28 8.38 0.11 7.12
C ASP A 28 7.53 -0.36 5.92
N ARG A 29 6.68 -1.38 6.13
CA ARG A 29 5.76 -1.87 5.09
C ARG A 29 4.55 -0.95 4.96
N VAL A 30 4.00 -0.49 6.08
CA VAL A 30 2.87 0.45 6.11
C VAL A 30 3.26 1.76 5.43
N ASP A 31 4.42 2.33 5.76
CA ASP A 31 4.88 3.58 5.17
C ASP A 31 5.15 3.45 3.67
N ARG A 32 5.72 2.31 3.25
CA ARG A 32 5.89 2.01 1.82
C ARG A 32 4.56 1.91 1.09
N TRP A 33 3.56 1.23 1.67
CA TRP A 33 2.24 1.11 1.04
C TRP A 33 1.50 2.45 1.00
N LEU A 34 1.66 3.32 2.02
CA LEU A 34 1.14 4.69 1.99
C LEU A 34 1.81 5.51 0.88
N GLY A 35 3.13 5.40 0.73
CA GLY A 35 3.88 6.02 -0.38
C GLY A 35 3.41 5.55 -1.75
N ASP A 36 3.33 4.23 -1.95
CA ASP A 36 2.82 3.63 -3.20
C ASP A 36 1.39 4.09 -3.50
N LEU A 37 0.52 4.18 -2.48
CA LEU A 37 -0.86 4.58 -2.64
C LEU A 37 -0.97 6.05 -3.02
N ARG A 38 -0.21 6.92 -2.35
CA ARG A 38 -0.10 8.35 -2.69
C ARG A 38 0.31 8.53 -4.16
N ASP A 39 1.36 7.84 -4.58
CA ASP A 39 1.90 7.99 -5.94
C ASP A 39 0.93 7.43 -6.99
N THR A 40 0.20 6.36 -6.66
CA THR A 40 -0.85 5.81 -7.53
C THR A 40 -2.03 6.77 -7.68
N LEU A 41 -2.45 7.42 -6.59
CA LEU A 41 -3.51 8.44 -6.61
C LEU A 41 -3.09 9.69 -7.38
N ALA A 42 -1.83 10.12 -7.24
CA ALA A 42 -1.29 11.24 -8.01
C ALA A 42 -1.33 10.96 -9.53
N ARG A 43 -0.92 9.76 -9.96
CA ARG A 43 -1.03 9.35 -11.37
C ARG A 43 -2.47 9.35 -11.88
N ALA A 44 -3.42 8.96 -11.05
CA ALA A 44 -4.83 9.01 -11.42
C ALA A 44 -5.33 10.45 -11.59
N ALA A 45 -4.89 11.36 -10.71
CA ALA A 45 -5.19 12.79 -10.82
C ALA A 45 -4.57 13.40 -12.10
N ASP A 46 -3.29 13.15 -12.39
CA ASP A 46 -2.62 13.65 -13.60
C ASP A 46 -3.35 13.23 -14.89
N LEU A 47 -3.85 12.00 -14.93
CA LEU A 47 -4.64 11.50 -16.07
C LEU A 47 -6.04 12.12 -16.10
N ALA A 48 -6.66 12.38 -14.95
CA ALA A 48 -7.96 13.02 -14.85
C ALA A 48 -7.92 14.50 -15.27
N ASP A 49 -6.79 15.18 -15.06
CA ASP A 49 -6.56 16.56 -15.50
C ASP A 49 -6.59 16.72 -17.04
N ARG A 50 -6.46 15.62 -17.79
CA ARG A 50 -6.71 15.60 -19.24
C ARG A 50 -8.18 15.87 -19.59
N GLY A 51 -9.08 15.76 -18.61
CA GLY A 51 -10.49 16.10 -18.72
C GLY A 51 -11.38 14.96 -19.20
N ARG A 52 -12.70 15.18 -19.04
CA ARG A 52 -13.75 14.22 -19.41
C ARG A 52 -13.73 13.89 -20.90
N ASP A 53 -13.53 14.90 -21.76
CA ASP A 53 -13.50 14.71 -23.21
C ASP A 53 -12.38 13.74 -23.62
N ALA A 54 -11.19 13.88 -23.03
CA ALA A 54 -10.08 12.95 -23.27
C ALA A 54 -10.46 11.54 -22.82
N PHE A 55 -11.04 11.40 -21.62
CA PHE A 55 -11.51 10.10 -21.12
C PHE A 55 -12.53 9.44 -22.06
N ASP A 56 -13.42 10.21 -22.68
CA ASP A 56 -14.45 9.71 -23.57
C ASP A 56 -13.90 9.24 -24.92
N VAL A 57 -12.91 9.93 -25.49
CA VAL A 57 -12.35 9.66 -26.82
C VAL A 57 -11.13 8.73 -26.84
N ASP A 58 -10.35 8.69 -25.75
CA ASP A 58 -9.14 7.86 -25.64
C ASP A 58 -9.47 6.53 -24.95
N PRO A 59 -9.50 5.39 -25.68
CA PRO A 59 -9.83 4.10 -25.08
C PRO A 59 -8.77 3.61 -24.08
N ALA A 60 -7.56 4.19 -24.05
CA ALA A 60 -6.54 3.83 -23.07
C ALA A 60 -6.84 4.40 -21.67
N LEU A 61 -7.57 5.52 -21.57
CA LEU A 61 -7.84 6.15 -20.27
C LEU A 61 -8.74 5.32 -19.35
N PRO A 62 -9.87 4.73 -19.80
CA PRO A 62 -10.62 3.78 -19.00
C PRO A 62 -9.77 2.60 -18.51
N LEU A 63 -8.97 1.99 -19.39
CA LEU A 63 -8.09 0.86 -19.03
C LEU A 63 -7.05 1.26 -17.97
N ALA A 64 -6.48 2.46 -18.10
CA ALA A 64 -5.55 3.00 -17.12
C ALA A 64 -6.24 3.20 -15.76
N PHE A 65 -7.44 3.80 -15.74
CA PHE A 65 -8.20 4.00 -14.50
C PHE A 65 -8.66 2.69 -13.87
N GLU A 66 -9.00 1.67 -14.64
CA GLU A 66 -9.28 0.33 -14.11
C GLU A 66 -8.04 -0.27 -13.43
N ALA A 67 -6.87 -0.19 -14.08
CA ALA A 67 -5.61 -0.68 -13.52
C ALA A 67 -5.22 0.07 -12.24
N LEU A 68 -5.36 1.40 -12.23
CA LEU A 68 -5.10 2.24 -11.07
C LEU A 68 -6.09 1.93 -9.92
N SER A 69 -7.37 1.78 -10.23
CA SER A 69 -8.42 1.41 -9.27
C SER A 69 -8.12 0.08 -8.57
N ASN A 70 -7.66 -0.92 -9.33
CA ASN A 70 -7.26 -2.21 -8.80
C ASN A 70 -6.06 -2.08 -7.85
N ARG A 71 -5.05 -1.29 -8.24
CA ARG A 71 -3.86 -1.05 -7.41
C ARG A 71 -4.19 -0.31 -6.12
N ILE A 72 -5.03 0.73 -6.20
CA ILE A 72 -5.53 1.50 -5.06
C ILE A 72 -6.28 0.59 -4.08
N GLY A 73 -7.14 -0.29 -4.58
CA GLY A 73 -7.88 -1.23 -3.75
C GLY A 73 -7.00 -2.26 -3.04
N ASP A 74 -6.01 -2.82 -3.74
CA ASP A 74 -5.04 -3.77 -3.17
C ASP A 74 -4.21 -3.12 -2.05
N LEU A 75 -3.67 -1.91 -2.28
CA LEU A 75 -2.92 -1.17 -1.27
C LEU A 75 -3.79 -0.81 -0.06
N SER A 76 -5.00 -0.32 -0.29
CA SER A 76 -5.94 0.03 0.79
C SER A 76 -6.31 -1.19 1.64
N LYS A 77 -6.51 -2.35 1.01
CA LYS A 77 -6.77 -3.61 1.71
C LYS A 77 -5.59 -4.04 2.58
N ARG A 78 -4.36 -3.91 2.08
CA ARG A 78 -3.14 -4.23 2.85
C ARG A 78 -2.98 -3.32 4.06
N LEU A 79 -3.24 -2.02 3.91
CA LEU A 79 -3.21 -1.06 5.01
C LEU A 79 -4.22 -1.43 6.10
N VAL A 80 -5.50 -1.59 5.74
CA VAL A 80 -6.56 -1.99 6.70
C VAL A 80 -6.23 -3.31 7.40
N HIS A 81 -5.63 -4.27 6.70
CA HIS A 81 -5.26 -5.55 7.31
C HIS A 81 -4.06 -5.44 8.27
N ALA A 82 -3.12 -4.54 8.01
CA ALA A 82 -1.95 -4.35 8.85
C ALA A 82 -2.27 -3.61 10.15
N ASP A 83 -3.19 -2.64 10.10
CA ASP A 83 -3.60 -1.88 11.28
C ASP A 83 -5.05 -1.36 11.13
N GLU A 84 -6.02 -2.18 11.53
CA GLU A 84 -7.44 -1.82 11.43
C GLU A 84 -7.80 -0.61 12.31
N ALA A 85 -7.11 -0.42 13.43
CA ALA A 85 -7.37 0.69 14.34
C ALA A 85 -6.94 2.02 13.70
N ARG A 86 -5.73 2.07 13.14
CA ARG A 86 -5.22 3.24 12.41
C ARG A 86 -6.05 3.55 11.17
N PHE A 87 -6.37 2.54 10.36
CA PHE A 87 -7.11 2.69 9.11
C PHE A 87 -8.63 2.45 9.27
N SER A 88 -9.20 2.88 10.39
CA SER A 88 -10.61 2.64 10.75
C SER A 88 -11.61 3.55 10.01
N HIS A 89 -11.15 4.67 9.45
CA HIS A 89 -12.03 5.60 8.70
C HIS A 89 -12.71 4.91 7.50
N LEU A 90 -13.99 5.22 7.27
CA LEU A 90 -14.83 4.55 6.27
C LEU A 90 -14.21 4.56 4.86
N VAL A 91 -13.52 5.64 4.49
CA VAL A 91 -12.82 5.79 3.20
C VAL A 91 -11.89 4.63 2.87
N TRP A 92 -11.18 4.07 3.87
CA TRP A 92 -10.23 2.97 3.67
C TRP A 92 -10.96 1.67 3.33
N ARG A 93 -12.06 1.41 4.03
CA ARG A 93 -12.92 0.25 3.78
C ARG A 93 -13.61 0.35 2.42
N GLN A 94 -14.03 1.55 2.02
CA GLN A 94 -14.58 1.79 0.68
C GLN A 94 -13.52 1.56 -0.40
N ALA A 95 -12.31 2.12 -0.23
CA ALA A 95 -11.20 1.92 -1.15
C ALA A 95 -10.76 0.45 -1.24
N ALA A 96 -10.70 -0.27 -0.12
CA ALA A 96 -10.37 -1.70 -0.10
C ALA A 96 -11.42 -2.59 -0.83
N ARG A 97 -12.67 -2.12 -0.90
CA ARG A 97 -13.76 -2.75 -1.67
C ARG A 97 -13.85 -2.22 -3.11
N ASN A 98 -13.05 -1.23 -3.50
CA ASN A 98 -13.09 -0.62 -4.83
C ASN A 98 -12.91 -1.64 -5.96
N ARG A 99 -12.19 -2.74 -5.69
CA ARG A 99 -12.04 -3.84 -6.65
C ARG A 99 -13.37 -4.50 -7.00
N ASP A 100 -14.35 -4.49 -6.10
CA ASP A 100 -15.68 -5.05 -6.36
C ASP A 100 -16.47 -4.16 -7.35
N PHE A 101 -16.19 -2.85 -7.42
CA PHE A 101 -16.82 -1.94 -8.38
C PHE A 101 -16.29 -2.07 -9.81
N VAL A 102 -15.01 -2.40 -9.98
CA VAL A 102 -14.39 -2.54 -11.31
C VAL A 102 -14.56 -3.97 -11.88
N VAL A 103 -14.79 -4.96 -11.02
CA VAL A 103 -14.80 -6.38 -11.41
C VAL A 103 -16.19 -6.92 -11.72
N HIS A 104 -17.28 -6.19 -11.43
CA HIS A 104 -18.61 -6.63 -11.83
C HIS A 104 -18.88 -6.39 -13.32
N HIS A 105 -18.54 -7.43 -14.08
CA HIS A 105 -18.82 -7.75 -15.47
C HIS A 105 -17.79 -7.27 -16.50
N TYR A 106 -17.02 -8.23 -16.99
CA TYR A 106 -16.24 -8.22 -18.23
C TYR A 106 -17.03 -7.84 -19.50
N ASP A 107 -18.27 -7.32 -19.37
CA ASP A 107 -19.11 -6.84 -20.47
C ASP A 107 -19.34 -5.32 -20.49
N ARG A 108 -18.92 -4.55 -19.48
CA ARG A 108 -18.64 -3.08 -19.51
C ARG A 108 -18.52 -2.54 -18.09
N VAL A 109 -17.34 -2.04 -17.71
CA VAL A 109 -17.24 -1.07 -16.61
C VAL A 109 -18.12 0.13 -16.98
N ASP A 110 -19.01 0.54 -16.07
CA ASP A 110 -19.77 1.77 -16.21
C ASP A 110 -18.77 2.94 -16.26
N ARG A 111 -18.54 3.48 -17.46
CA ARG A 111 -17.56 4.55 -17.70
C ARG A 111 -17.89 5.80 -16.92
N ASP A 112 -19.18 6.10 -16.71
CA ASP A 112 -19.59 7.25 -15.91
C ASP A 112 -19.31 7.03 -14.43
N LEU A 113 -19.50 5.80 -13.93
CA LEU A 113 -19.10 5.44 -12.58
C LEU A 113 -17.58 5.49 -12.43
N LEU A 114 -16.81 4.93 -13.36
CA LEU A 114 -15.35 4.97 -13.31
C LEU A 114 -14.83 6.40 -13.30
N TRP A 115 -15.35 7.25 -14.19
CA TRP A 115 -15.01 8.67 -14.21
C TRP A 115 -15.34 9.35 -12.88
N ARG A 116 -16.57 9.16 -12.36
CA ARG A 116 -16.97 9.71 -11.06
C ARG A 116 -16.04 9.27 -9.94
N THR A 117 -15.73 7.98 -9.85
CA THR A 117 -14.82 7.44 -8.84
C THR A 117 -13.46 8.16 -8.88
N VAL A 118 -12.90 8.35 -10.08
CA VAL A 118 -11.61 9.02 -10.26
C VAL A 118 -11.67 10.49 -9.86
N ILE A 119 -12.72 11.22 -10.20
CA ILE A 119 -12.78 12.67 -9.90
C ILE A 119 -13.32 13.00 -8.50
N THR A 120 -13.98 12.06 -7.81
CA THR A 120 -14.55 12.31 -6.47
C THR A 120 -13.88 11.47 -5.38
N ALA A 121 -13.88 10.15 -5.51
CA ALA A 121 -13.46 9.26 -4.44
C ALA A 121 -11.94 9.22 -4.28
N PHE A 122 -11.20 9.28 -5.39
CA PHE A 122 -9.73 9.27 -5.34
C PHE A 122 -9.16 10.52 -4.68
N PRO A 123 -9.62 11.75 -4.98
CA PRO A 123 -9.20 12.95 -4.25
C PRO A 123 -9.48 12.87 -2.74
N GLU A 124 -10.64 12.33 -2.34
CA GLU A 124 -10.95 12.15 -0.91
C GLU A 124 -9.97 11.18 -0.24
N LEU A 125 -9.67 10.06 -0.89
CA LEU A 125 -8.69 9.11 -0.38
C LEU A 125 -7.28 9.73 -0.35
N ALA A 126 -6.89 10.51 -1.37
CA ALA A 126 -5.59 11.17 -1.44
C ALA A 126 -5.39 12.13 -0.26
N ALA A 127 -6.39 12.95 0.08
CA ALA A 127 -6.35 13.83 1.24
C ALA A 127 -6.10 13.04 2.55
N ARG A 128 -6.70 11.85 2.67
CA ARG A 128 -6.55 10.99 3.84
C ARG A 128 -5.17 10.34 3.92
N VAL A 129 -4.64 9.87 2.78
CA VAL A 129 -3.26 9.37 2.70
C VAL A 129 -2.25 10.44 3.10
N GLN A 130 -2.43 11.68 2.66
CA GLN A 130 -1.56 12.79 3.02
C GLN A 130 -1.61 13.09 4.53
N ALA A 131 -2.80 13.03 5.14
CA ALA A 131 -2.94 13.19 6.59
C ALA A 131 -2.19 12.09 7.37
N GLU A 132 -2.26 10.83 6.92
CA GLU A 132 -1.52 9.72 7.54
C GLU A 132 -0.01 9.90 7.44
N ILE A 133 0.50 10.31 6.27
CA ILE A 133 1.93 10.54 6.05
C ILE A 133 2.42 11.73 6.89
N GLY A 134 1.65 12.82 6.94
CA GLY A 134 1.98 14.00 7.75
C GLY A 134 1.94 13.74 9.26
N SER A 135 1.10 12.80 9.71
CA SER A 135 0.98 12.41 11.12
C SER A 135 2.04 11.39 11.54
N GLY A 136 2.56 10.58 10.62
CA GLY A 136 3.59 9.56 10.85
C GLY A 136 5.03 10.10 10.87
N GLY A 137 5.26 11.37 10.55
CA GLY A 137 6.59 11.98 10.49
C GLY A 137 7.23 12.39 11.82
N HIS A 138 6.76 11.85 12.96
CA HIS A 138 7.35 12.10 14.28
C HIS A 138 7.89 10.80 14.88
N VAL A 139 9.09 10.40 14.47
CA VAL A 139 10.05 9.62 15.27
C VAL A 139 11.47 9.98 14.87
#